data_AF-A0A9P9BGN8-F1
#
_entry.id   AF-A0A9P9BGN8-F1
#
_cell.length_a   1.000
_cell.length_b   1.000
_cell.length_c   1.000
_cell.angle_alpha   90.00
_cell.angle_beta   90.00
_cell.angle_gamma   90.00
#
_symmetry.space_group_name_H-M   'P 1'
#
loop_
_entity.id
_entity.type
_entity.pdbx_description
1 polymer ?
#
loop_
_entity_poly.entity_id
_entity_poly.type
_entity_poly.pdbx_seq_one_letter_code
_entity_poly.pdbx_strand_id
1 'polypeptide(L)'
;MVHKQLQLRKSAASHELGKLLEDLRGFPINYNHYYTDVIQRRRQERLEKNLGVFMPAAFPHQSYEKCSRGSHYEKYAPELDMNRVVQAVMKSNATTIDMDTFSIEEALDCMRAIYKVQYKTFVANVTTQVIERHLVRGLENIVSPLVVVKMSDSEVEAIASEQTTTKQQRIML
;
A
#
# COMPACT_ATOMS: atom_id res chain seq x y z
N MET A 1 -16.89 38.16 4.22
CA MET A 1 -17.63 36.89 4.46
C MET A 1 -16.90 35.64 3.95
N VAL A 2 -16.45 35.62 2.68
CA VAL A 2 -15.76 34.48 2.02
C VAL A 2 -14.50 34.04 2.75
N HIS A 3 -13.62 34.97 3.11
CA HIS A 3 -12.36 34.66 3.79
C HIS A 3 -12.58 33.89 5.10
N LYS A 4 -13.54 34.33 5.92
CA LYS A 4 -13.92 33.64 7.17
C LYS A 4 -14.36 32.20 6.92
N GLN A 5 -15.12 31.97 5.85
CA GLN A 5 -15.61 30.64 5.51
C GLN A 5 -14.51 29.71 5.00
N LEU A 6 -13.55 30.23 4.24
CA LEU A 6 -12.35 29.48 3.85
C LEU A 6 -11.47 29.11 5.05
N GLN A 7 -11.31 30.02 6.02
CA GLN A 7 -10.58 29.73 7.25
C GLN A 7 -11.27 28.67 8.11
N LEU A 8 -12.60 28.73 8.24
CA LEU A 8 -13.36 27.69 8.95
C LEU A 8 -13.22 26.32 8.31
N ARG A 9 -13.29 26.25 6.97
CA ARG A 9 -13.09 25.01 6.21
C ARG A 9 -11.68 24.44 6.39
N LYS A 10 -10.66 25.30 6.34
CA LYS A 10 -9.27 24.91 6.63
C LYS A 10 -9.13 24.36 8.04
N SER A 11 -9.70 25.03 9.04
CA SER A 11 -9.66 24.57 10.44
C SER A 11 -10.36 23.21 10.61
N ALA A 12 -11.53 23.03 10.01
CA ALA A 12 -12.26 21.76 10.03
C ALA A 12 -11.46 20.63 9.36
N ALA A 13 -10.84 20.89 8.20
CA ALA A 13 -9.97 19.93 7.53
C ALA A 13 -8.77 19.51 8.41
N SER A 14 -8.09 20.48 9.05
CA SER A 14 -7.00 20.19 9.98
C SER A 14 -7.45 19.39 11.20
N HIS A 15 -8.64 19.70 11.73
CA HIS A 15 -9.21 18.95 12.86
C HIS A 15 -9.54 17.51 12.47
N GLU A 16 -10.17 17.29 11.32
CA GLU A 16 -10.50 15.95 10.82
C GLU A 16 -9.24 15.12 10.53
N LEU A 17 -8.21 15.74 9.95
CA LEU A 17 -6.90 15.10 9.79
C LEU A 17 -6.31 14.70 11.16
N GLY A 18 -6.47 15.54 12.18
CA GLY A 18 -6.05 15.23 13.55
C GLY A 18 -6.69 13.95 14.08
N LYS A 19 -8.00 13.75 13.86
CA LYS A 19 -8.70 12.52 14.25
C LYS A 19 -8.17 11.29 13.50
N LEU A 20 -7.97 11.40 12.19
CA LEU A 20 -7.40 10.29 11.40
C LEU A 20 -6.00 9.89 11.89
N LEU A 21 -5.20 10.85 12.35
CA LEU A 21 -3.88 10.57 12.94
C LEU A 21 -3.99 9.93 14.33
N GLU A 22 -5.00 10.29 15.11
CA GLU A 22 -5.29 9.67 16.40
C GLU A 22 -5.72 8.21 16.23
N ASP A 23 -6.59 7.91 15.25
CA ASP A 23 -7.00 6.55 14.90
C ASP A 23 -5.80 5.66 14.54
N LEU A 24 -4.80 6.22 13.85
CA LEU A 24 -3.57 5.50 13.48
C LEU A 24 -2.63 5.23 14.64
N ARG A 25 -2.76 5.92 15.79
CA ARG A 25 -1.95 5.65 16.99
C ARG A 25 -2.40 4.40 17.73
N GLY A 26 -3.61 3.92 17.47
CA GLY A 26 -4.12 2.68 18.03
C GLY A 26 -3.36 1.45 17.52
N PHE A 27 -3.59 0.32 18.20
CA PHE A 27 -3.05 -0.95 17.70
C PHE A 27 -3.68 -1.29 16.34
N PRO A 28 -2.89 -1.72 15.36
CA PRO A 28 -3.42 -2.04 14.04
C PRO A 28 -4.30 -3.29 14.12
N ILE A 29 -5.62 -3.11 14.02
CA ILE A 29 -6.59 -4.20 13.92
C ILE A 29 -6.93 -4.39 12.44
N ASN A 30 -6.83 -5.62 11.96
CA ASN A 30 -7.14 -5.97 10.59
C ASN A 30 -8.46 -6.76 10.49
N TYR A 31 -9.41 -6.24 9.69
CA TYR A 31 -10.66 -6.92 9.36
C TYR A 31 -10.71 -7.39 7.90
N ASN A 32 -9.65 -7.17 7.12
CA ASN A 32 -9.60 -7.49 5.70
C ASN A 32 -9.03 -8.89 5.46
N HIS A 33 -9.78 -9.73 4.75
CA HIS A 33 -9.38 -11.09 4.33
C HIS A 33 -8.11 -11.07 3.46
N TYR A 34 -7.82 -9.96 2.78
CA TYR A 34 -6.60 -9.78 1.98
C TYR A 34 -5.31 -10.08 2.77
N TYR A 35 -5.32 -9.92 4.09
CA TYR A 35 -4.18 -10.24 4.94
C TYR A 35 -3.82 -11.72 4.92
N THR A 36 -4.80 -12.63 5.05
CA THR A 36 -4.53 -14.07 5.05
C THR A 36 -4.01 -14.52 3.69
N ASP A 37 -4.58 -13.97 2.61
CA ASP A 37 -4.17 -14.30 1.24
C ASP A 37 -2.74 -13.83 0.96
N VAL A 38 -2.36 -12.65 1.45
CA VAL A 38 -0.99 -12.14 1.30
C VAL A 38 0.01 -13.02 2.04
N ILE A 39 -0.30 -13.41 3.28
CA ILE A 39 0.59 -14.26 4.08
C ILE A 39 0.73 -15.63 3.43
N GLN A 40 -0.37 -16.26 3.03
CA GLN A 40 -0.33 -17.56 2.36
C GLN A 40 0.49 -17.50 1.08
N ARG A 41 0.29 -16.47 0.25
CA ARG A 41 1.10 -16.26 -0.96
C ARG A 41 2.58 -16.09 -0.63
N ARG A 42 2.94 -15.29 0.38
CA ARG A 42 4.35 -15.10 0.79
C ARG A 42 5.01 -16.39 1.26
N ARG A 43 4.28 -17.21 2.03
CA ARG A 43 4.75 -18.54 2.45
C ARG A 43 4.96 -19.46 1.24
N GLN A 44 4.05 -19.44 0.27
CA GLN A 44 4.18 -20.21 -0.96
C GLN A 44 5.37 -19.75 -1.82
N GLU A 45 5.57 -18.45 -2.01
CA GLU A 45 6.74 -17.89 -2.72
C GLU A 45 8.06 -18.34 -2.09
N ARG A 46 8.15 -18.36 -0.75
CA ARG A 46 9.32 -18.87 -0.02
C ARG A 46 9.51 -20.37 -0.22
N LEU A 47 8.42 -21.15 -0.15
CA LEU A 47 8.46 -22.59 -0.39
C LEU A 47 8.95 -22.91 -1.80
N GLU A 48 8.40 -22.25 -2.82
CA GLU A 48 8.81 -22.42 -4.23
C GLU A 48 10.30 -22.10 -4.42
N LYS A 49 10.77 -21.01 -3.83
CA LYS A 49 12.18 -20.64 -3.86
C LYS A 49 13.07 -21.69 -3.20
N ASN A 50 12.69 -22.17 -2.02
CA ASN A 50 13.45 -23.20 -1.30
C ASN A 50 13.45 -24.52 -2.07
N LEU A 51 12.30 -24.93 -2.63
CA LEU A 51 12.18 -26.12 -3.47
C LEU A 51 13.10 -26.05 -4.71
N GLY A 52 13.25 -24.88 -5.33
CA GLY A 52 14.19 -24.66 -6.43
C GLY A 52 15.65 -24.96 -6.06
N VAL A 53 16.04 -24.82 -4.79
CA VAL A 53 17.38 -25.17 -4.29
C VAL A 53 17.53 -26.68 -4.08
N PHE A 54 16.48 -27.36 -3.59
CA PHE A 54 16.55 -28.79 -3.24
C PHE A 54 16.22 -29.73 -4.41
N MET A 55 15.39 -29.32 -5.36
CA MET A 55 14.95 -30.12 -6.51
C MET A 55 16.12 -30.65 -7.37
N PRO A 56 17.15 -29.85 -7.71
CA PRO A 56 18.31 -30.35 -8.46
C PRO A 56 19.10 -31.44 -7.72
N ALA A 57 19.12 -31.39 -6.39
CA ALA A 57 19.78 -32.39 -5.55
C ALA A 57 18.91 -33.65 -5.33
N ALA A 58 17.58 -33.50 -5.35
CA ALA A 58 16.64 -34.61 -5.22
C ALA A 58 16.53 -35.46 -6.50
N PHE A 59 16.84 -34.86 -7.67
CA PHE A 59 16.79 -35.51 -8.98
C PHE A 59 18.11 -35.31 -9.77
N PRO A 60 19.21 -36.00 -9.40
CA PRO A 60 20.55 -35.74 -9.93
C PRO A 60 20.82 -36.19 -11.39
N HIS A 61 19.82 -36.26 -12.29
CA HIS A 61 20.07 -36.56 -13.70
C HIS A 61 19.12 -35.82 -14.65
N GLN A 62 19.65 -34.88 -15.44
CA GLN A 62 18.93 -34.26 -16.56
C GLN A 62 19.70 -34.59 -17.84
N SER A 63 19.21 -35.57 -18.62
CA SER A 63 19.83 -35.92 -19.90
C SER A 63 19.60 -34.82 -20.92
N TYR A 64 20.67 -34.28 -21.49
CA TYR A 64 20.63 -33.64 -22.80
C TYR A 64 20.77 -34.72 -23.89
N GLU A 65 20.24 -34.45 -25.09
CA GLU A 65 20.11 -35.37 -26.24
C GLU A 65 21.39 -36.11 -26.69
N LYS A 66 22.55 -35.88 -26.07
CA LYS A 66 23.87 -36.41 -26.46
C LYS A 66 24.53 -37.29 -25.40
N CYS A 67 23.78 -38.07 -24.61
CA CYS A 67 24.38 -38.98 -23.63
C CYS A 67 24.55 -40.41 -24.21
N SER A 68 25.79 -40.77 -24.53
CA SER A 68 26.15 -42.00 -25.26
C SER A 68 26.33 -43.26 -24.40
N ARG A 69 25.86 -43.29 -23.15
CA ARG A 69 25.99 -44.45 -22.25
C ARG A 69 24.64 -45.12 -22.04
N GLY A 70 24.42 -46.22 -22.76
CA GLY A 70 23.28 -47.09 -22.57
C GLY A 70 23.20 -47.62 -21.14
N SER A 71 21.98 -47.60 -20.58
CA SER A 71 21.59 -48.03 -19.23
C SER A 71 21.76 -47.00 -18.09
N HIS A 72 21.18 -45.81 -18.25
CA HIS A 72 21.10 -44.81 -17.16
C HIS A 72 19.67 -44.39 -16.74
N TYR A 73 18.62 -44.99 -17.31
CA TYR A 73 17.29 -44.79 -16.77
C TYR A 73 17.13 -45.64 -15.50
N GLU A 74 17.00 -45.00 -14.34
CA GLU A 74 16.30 -45.65 -13.22
C GLU A 74 14.92 -46.05 -13.75
N LYS A 75 14.49 -47.30 -13.50
CA LYS A 75 13.12 -47.72 -13.84
C LYS A 75 12.17 -46.70 -13.23
N TYR A 76 11.38 -46.03 -14.07
CA TYR A 76 10.39 -45.06 -13.62
C TYR A 76 9.47 -45.73 -12.60
N ALA A 77 9.67 -45.37 -11.34
CA ALA A 77 8.95 -45.91 -10.19
C ALA A 77 8.23 -44.71 -9.57
N PRO A 78 6.96 -44.48 -9.94
CA PRO A 78 6.21 -43.29 -9.52
C PRO A 78 6.22 -43.09 -8.00
N GLU A 79 6.18 -44.18 -7.24
CA GLU A 79 6.24 -44.16 -5.77
C GLU A 79 7.58 -43.66 -5.24
N LEU A 80 8.69 -44.02 -5.88
CA LEU A 80 10.04 -43.61 -5.47
C LEU A 80 10.26 -42.12 -5.77
N ASP A 81 9.80 -41.66 -6.93
CA ASP A 81 9.88 -40.25 -7.34
C ASP A 81 8.97 -39.36 -6.49
N MET A 82 7.75 -39.82 -6.17
CA MET A 82 6.87 -39.12 -5.23
C MET A 82 7.49 -39.02 -3.84
N ASN A 83 8.13 -40.09 -3.35
CA ASN A 83 8.85 -40.05 -2.08
C ASN A 83 10.04 -39.06 -2.11
N ARG A 84 10.76 -38.96 -3.24
CA ARG A 84 11.82 -37.95 -3.43
C ARG A 84 11.26 -36.52 -3.40
N VAL A 85 10.11 -36.26 -4.04
CA VAL A 85 9.42 -34.96 -3.97
C VAL A 85 9.00 -34.65 -2.54
N VAL A 86 8.34 -35.59 -1.86
CA VAL A 86 7.89 -35.41 -0.47
C VAL A 86 9.08 -35.12 0.44
N GLN A 87 10.21 -35.84 0.29
CA GLN A 87 11.42 -35.56 1.05
C GLN A 87 12.02 -34.18 0.74
N ALA A 88 12.01 -33.75 -0.52
CA ALA A 88 12.47 -32.41 -0.89
C ALA A 88 11.61 -31.32 -0.25
N VAL A 89 10.28 -31.48 -0.25
CA VAL A 89 9.33 -30.58 0.42
C VAL A 89 9.53 -30.61 1.94
N MET A 90 9.71 -31.79 2.52
CA MET A 90 9.97 -31.92 3.96
C MET A 90 11.30 -31.30 4.37
N LYS A 91 12.33 -31.35 3.51
CA LYS A 91 13.63 -30.67 3.75
C LYS A 91 13.55 -29.16 3.53
N SER A 92 12.75 -28.68 2.58
CA SER A 92 12.52 -27.24 2.39
C SER A 92 11.67 -26.63 3.51
N ASN A 93 10.83 -27.45 4.14
CA ASN A 93 10.05 -27.11 5.33
C ASN A 93 10.74 -27.49 6.64
N ALA A 94 11.82 -28.27 6.58
CA ALA A 94 12.56 -28.68 7.76
C ALA A 94 13.07 -27.40 8.39
N THR A 95 12.50 -27.14 9.56
CA THR A 95 12.65 -25.99 10.43
C THR A 95 14.00 -25.35 10.18
N THR A 96 13.99 -24.11 9.69
CA THR A 96 15.20 -23.28 9.68
C THR A 96 15.87 -23.49 11.02
N ILE A 97 17.12 -23.94 11.00
CA ILE A 97 17.91 -24.23 12.22
C ILE A 97 17.94 -23.00 13.16
N ASP A 98 17.58 -21.83 12.61
CA ASP A 98 17.27 -20.60 13.31
C ASP A 98 15.74 -20.32 13.35
N MET A 99 15.13 -20.60 14.50
CA MET A 99 13.73 -20.26 14.81
C MET A 99 13.49 -18.75 14.89
N ASP A 100 14.52 -17.97 15.24
CA ASP A 100 14.41 -16.52 15.38
C ASP A 100 14.29 -15.89 14.00
N THR A 101 15.14 -16.30 13.04
CA THR A 101 15.03 -15.82 11.65
C THR A 101 13.65 -16.09 11.06
N PHE A 102 13.11 -17.29 11.22
CA PHE A 102 11.76 -17.61 10.73
C PHE A 102 10.69 -16.74 11.38
N SER A 103 10.74 -16.59 12.71
CA SER A 103 9.78 -15.79 13.46
C SER A 103 9.84 -14.31 13.06
N ILE A 104 11.04 -13.78 12.83
CA ILE A 104 11.26 -12.40 12.37
C ILE A 104 10.70 -12.21 10.96
N GLU A 105 11.01 -13.12 10.02
CA GLU A 105 10.50 -13.03 8.65
C GLU A 105 8.96 -13.07 8.62
N GLU A 106 8.36 -13.95 9.42
CA GLU A 106 6.92 -14.09 9.50
C GLU A 106 6.26 -12.84 10.11
N ALA A 107 6.83 -12.30 11.19
CA ALA A 107 6.38 -11.05 11.79
C ALA A 107 6.48 -9.88 10.80
N LEU A 108 7.55 -9.85 10.00
CA LEU A 108 7.79 -8.83 8.98
C LEU A 108 6.76 -8.92 7.85
N ASP A 109 6.44 -10.12 7.37
CA ASP A 109 5.40 -10.33 6.36
C ASP A 109 4.01 -9.92 6.89
N CYS A 110 3.70 -10.26 8.15
CA CYS A 110 2.49 -9.81 8.81
C CYS A 110 2.40 -8.28 8.86
N MET A 111 3.48 -7.63 9.31
CA MET A 111 3.56 -6.17 9.41
C MET A 111 3.40 -5.50 8.04
N ARG A 112 4.05 -6.03 7.00
CA ARG A 112 3.91 -5.51 5.61
C ARG A 112 2.50 -5.65 5.08
N ALA A 113 1.84 -6.78 5.35
CA ALA A 113 0.47 -7.01 4.92
C ALA A 113 -0.50 -6.01 5.57
N ILE A 114 -0.39 -5.81 6.88
CA ILE A 114 -1.16 -4.83 7.65
C ILE A 114 -0.88 -3.41 7.12
N TYR A 115 0.39 -3.03 7.02
CA TYR A 115 0.80 -1.70 6.57
C TYR A 115 0.22 -1.35 5.20
N LYS A 116 0.25 -2.30 4.24
CA LYS A 116 -0.27 -2.06 2.89
C LYS A 116 -1.77 -1.72 2.88
N VAL A 117 -2.56 -2.38 3.73
CA VAL A 117 -4.00 -2.09 3.84
C VAL A 117 -4.21 -0.74 4.53
N GLN A 118 -3.55 -0.53 5.69
CA GLN A 118 -3.71 0.69 6.47
C GLN A 118 -3.29 1.94 5.71
N TYR A 119 -2.18 1.89 4.99
CA TYR A 119 -1.71 2.98 4.14
C TYR A 119 -2.75 3.38 3.09
N LYS A 120 -3.33 2.39 2.39
CA LYS A 120 -4.36 2.65 1.37
C LYS A 120 -5.62 3.27 1.97
N THR A 121 -6.06 2.73 3.11
CA THR A 121 -7.22 3.25 3.84
C THR A 121 -6.98 4.68 4.31
N PHE A 122 -5.80 4.98 4.86
CA PHE A 122 -5.45 6.33 5.28
C PHE A 122 -5.46 7.31 4.11
N VAL A 123 -4.83 6.98 2.99
CA VAL A 123 -4.83 7.84 1.79
C VAL A 123 -6.26 8.08 1.30
N ALA A 124 -7.09 7.02 1.23
CA ALA A 124 -8.49 7.16 0.83
C ALA A 124 -9.29 8.06 1.80
N ASN A 125 -9.06 7.91 3.11
CA ASN A 125 -9.71 8.72 4.13
C ASN A 125 -9.27 10.19 4.07
N VAL A 126 -7.98 10.48 3.86
CA VAL A 126 -7.50 11.85 3.70
C VAL A 126 -8.15 12.50 2.47
N THR A 127 -8.18 11.80 1.33
CA THR A 127 -8.78 12.34 0.11
C THR A 127 -10.28 12.61 0.30
N THR A 128 -11.04 11.64 0.79
CA THR A 128 -12.51 11.76 0.86
C THR A 128 -13.00 12.56 2.07
N GLN A 129 -12.40 12.35 3.23
CA GLN A 129 -12.88 12.90 4.50
C GLN A 129 -12.24 14.24 4.84
N VAL A 130 -10.99 14.49 4.44
CA VAL A 130 -10.32 15.78 4.70
C VAL A 130 -10.48 16.70 3.51
N ILE A 131 -10.03 16.28 2.32
CA ILE A 131 -9.96 17.15 1.14
C ILE A 131 -11.35 17.35 0.54
N GLU A 132 -12.01 16.29 0.08
CA GLU A 132 -13.29 16.40 -0.61
C GLU A 132 -14.37 16.99 0.30
N ARG A 133 -14.51 16.46 1.53
CA ARG A 133 -15.56 16.89 2.47
C ARG A 133 -15.41 18.35 2.91
N HIS A 134 -14.20 18.77 3.30
CA HIS A 134 -14.01 20.08 3.93
C HIS A 134 -13.47 21.16 2.99
N LEU A 135 -12.68 20.79 1.97
CA LEU A 135 -12.08 21.78 1.07
C LEU A 135 -12.88 21.93 -0.23
N VAL A 136 -13.26 20.82 -0.86
CA VAL A 136 -13.87 20.85 -2.20
C VAL A 136 -15.40 20.98 -2.19
N ARG A 137 -16.11 20.13 -1.44
CA ARG A 137 -17.58 20.02 -1.52
C ARG A 137 -18.28 21.30 -1.09
N GLY A 138 -19.14 21.87 -1.93
CA GLY A 138 -19.88 23.09 -1.59
C GLY A 138 -19.02 24.35 -1.60
N LEU A 139 -17.85 24.30 -2.24
CA LEU A 139 -17.01 25.49 -2.46
C LEU A 139 -17.73 26.48 -3.40
N GLU A 140 -18.46 25.95 -4.38
CA GLU A 140 -19.34 26.69 -5.28
C GLU A 140 -20.39 27.54 -4.55
N ASN A 141 -20.81 27.12 -3.35
CA ASN A 141 -21.78 27.87 -2.55
C ASN A 141 -21.16 29.11 -1.90
N ILE A 142 -19.84 29.14 -1.70
CA ILE A 142 -19.13 30.26 -1.07
C ILE A 142 -19.01 31.46 -2.01
N VAL A 143 -18.92 31.19 -3.32
CA VAL A 143 -18.80 32.20 -4.38
C VAL A 143 -19.98 32.15 -5.35
N SER A 144 -21.14 31.73 -4.87
CA SER A 144 -22.36 31.71 -5.69
C SER A 144 -22.76 33.13 -6.12
N PRO A 145 -23.40 33.32 -7.29
CA PRO A 145 -23.80 34.64 -7.76
C PRO A 145 -24.63 35.44 -6.74
N LEU A 146 -25.49 34.75 -6.00
CA LEU A 146 -26.29 35.33 -4.91
C LEU A 146 -25.44 35.87 -3.75
N VAL A 147 -24.30 35.22 -3.45
CA VAL A 147 -23.37 35.69 -2.42
C VAL A 147 -22.58 36.87 -2.93
N VAL A 148 -22.13 36.83 -4.19
CA VAL A 148 -21.39 37.94 -4.84
C VAL A 148 -22.22 39.21 -4.90
N VAL A 149 -23.51 39.12 -5.28
CA VAL A 149 -24.44 40.27 -5.31
C VAL A 149 -24.64 40.90 -3.93
N LYS A 150 -24.49 40.12 -2.85
CA LYS A 150 -24.64 40.60 -1.47
C LYS A 150 -23.34 41.12 -0.86
N MET A 151 -22.21 41.04 -1.57
CA MET A 151 -20.94 41.57 -1.07
C MET A 151 -20.96 43.10 -1.09
N SER A 152 -20.35 43.71 -0.08
CA SER A 152 -20.11 45.15 -0.09
C SER A 152 -18.99 45.53 -1.06
N ASP A 153 -18.98 46.77 -1.54
CA ASP A 153 -17.95 47.28 -2.46
C ASP A 153 -16.53 47.08 -1.91
N SER A 154 -16.32 47.25 -0.60
CA SER A 154 -15.03 47.02 0.05
C SER A 154 -14.60 45.55 0.07
N GLU A 155 -15.55 44.61 0.18
CA GLU A 155 -15.26 43.18 0.08
C GLU A 155 -14.92 42.77 -1.36
N VAL A 156 -15.63 43.34 -2.35
CA VAL A 156 -15.33 43.12 -3.77
C VAL A 156 -13.96 43.70 -4.12
N GLU A 157 -13.65 44.91 -3.65
CA GLU A 157 -12.35 45.54 -3.83
C GLU A 157 -11.24 44.72 -3.17
N ALA A 158 -11.46 44.20 -1.95
CA ALA A 158 -10.46 43.35 -1.29
C ALA A 158 -10.16 42.04 -2.04
N ILE A 159 -11.14 41.48 -2.76
CA ILE A 159 -10.98 40.25 -3.55
C ILE A 159 -10.38 40.55 -4.93
N ALA A 160 -10.85 41.62 -5.58
CA ALA A 160 -10.48 41.97 -6.95
C ALA A 160 -9.26 42.90 -7.04
N SER A 161 -8.84 43.52 -5.95
CA SER A 161 -7.67 44.40 -5.96
C SER A 161 -6.42 43.57 -6.23
N GLU A 162 -5.70 43.98 -7.27
CA GLU A 162 -4.35 43.50 -7.52
C GLU A 162 -3.43 43.72 -6.32
N GLN A 163 -2.44 42.84 -6.21
CA GLN A 163 -1.33 42.99 -5.27
C GLN A 163 -0.55 44.27 -5.60
N THR A 164 -0.01 44.92 -4.57
CA THR A 164 0.77 46.16 -4.70
C THR A 164 1.95 46.03 -5.63
N THR A 165 2.61 44.87 -5.64
CA THR A 165 3.70 44.52 -6.55
C THR A 165 3.27 44.54 -8.02
N THR A 166 2.10 43.96 -8.34
CA THR A 166 1.53 43.96 -9.69
C THR A 166 1.13 45.37 -10.14
N LYS A 167 0.55 46.18 -9.24
CA LYS A 167 0.24 47.58 -9.51
C LYS A 167 1.51 48.38 -9.85
N GLN A 168 2.59 48.18 -9.08
CA GLN A 168 3.87 48.84 -9.32
C GLN A 168 4.51 48.45 -10.65
N GLN A 169 4.49 47.16 -11.00
CA GLN A 169 5.01 46.69 -12.29
C GLN A 169 4.27 47.28 -13.48
N ARG A 170 2.93 47.39 -13.40
CA ARG A 170 2.12 47.98 -14.47
C ARG A 170 2.37 49.48 -14.65
N ILE A 171 2.65 50.21 -13.58
CA ILE A 171 2.98 51.65 -13.66
C ILE A 171 4.37 51.89 -14.27
N MET A 172 5.27 50.90 -14.19
CA MET A 172 6.61 50.95 -14.81
C MET A 172 6.64 50.55 -16.30
N LEU A 173 5.53 50.04 -16.85
CA LEU A 173 5.36 49.72 -18.28
C LEU A 173 4.71 50.88 -19.03
#